data_AF-A0A397S9L2-F1
#
_entry.id   AF-A0A397S9L2-F1
#
_cell.length_a   1.000
_cell.length_b   1.000
_cell.length_c   1.000
_cell.angle_alpha   90.00
_cell.angle_beta   90.00
_cell.angle_gamma   90.00
#
_symmetry.space_group_name_H-M   'P 1'
#
loop_
_entity.id
_entity.type
_entity.pdbx_description
1 polymer ?
#
loop_
_entity_poly.entity_id
_entity_poly.type
_entity_poly.pdbx_seq_one_letter_code
_entity_poly.pdbx_strand_id
1 'polypeptide(L)' 'MSNIRDEIVNAAVQRTYSLIDYHNIDLDKQYEFMQQTILADESLTNDEKSEAIKELNEYHDSNKILYNEGKRRIC' A
#
# COMPACT_ATOMS: atom_id res chain seq x y z
N MET A 1 7.07 23.54 0.92
CA MET A 1 7.73 22.25 1.16
C MET A 1 7.01 21.63 2.33
N SER A 2 6.21 20.60 2.07
CA SER A 2 5.63 19.80 3.14
C SER A 2 6.78 19.06 3.82
N ASN A 3 6.88 19.13 5.14
CA ASN A 3 7.86 18.36 5.93
C ASN A 3 7.39 16.89 6.03
N ILE A 4 7.07 16.27 4.89
CA ILE A 4 6.74 14.85 4.85
C ILE A 4 8.04 14.12 5.11
N ARG A 5 8.05 13.28 6.15
CA ARG A 5 9.21 12.45 6.47
C ARG A 5 9.09 11.18 5.65
N ASP A 6 9.59 11.23 4.43
CA ASP A 6 9.54 10.11 3.48
C ASP A 6 10.08 8.80 4.09
N GLU A 7 11.09 8.90 4.94
CA GLU A 7 11.64 7.74 5.67
C GLU A 7 10.60 7.05 6.58
N ILE A 8 9.73 7.82 7.23
CA ILE A 8 8.71 7.29 8.13
C ILE A 8 7.53 6.74 7.35
N VAL A 9 7.13 7.42 6.27
CA VAL A 9 6.13 6.91 5.32
C VAL A 9 6.56 5.56 4.76
N ASN A 10 7.78 5.49 4.22
CA ASN A 10 8.31 4.25 3.67
C ASN A 10 8.46 3.18 4.76
N ALA A 11 8.93 3.53 5.96
CA ALA A 11 9.00 2.58 7.07
C ALA A 11 7.62 2.03 7.47
N ALA A 12 6.57 2.85 7.47
CA ALA A 12 5.21 2.41 7.74
C ALA A 12 4.71 1.46 6.64
N VAL A 13 4.92 1.79 5.38
CA VAL A 13 4.57 0.95 4.23
C VAL A 13 5.34 -0.39 4.26
N GLN A 14 6.64 -0.39 4.54
CA GLN A 14 7.42 -1.63 4.67
C GLN A 14 6.94 -2.51 5.83
N ARG A 15 6.54 -1.91 6.95
CA ARG A 15 5.96 -2.65 8.08
C ARG A 15 4.64 -3.30 7.70
N THR A 16 3.74 -2.59 7.01
CA THR A 16 2.46 -3.18 6.57
C THR A 16 2.69 -4.31 5.57
N TYR A 17 3.65 -4.17 4.64
CA TYR A 17 4.07 -5.24 3.75
C TYR A 17 4.60 -6.48 4.49
N SER A 18 5.36 -6.30 5.57
CA SER A 18 5.86 -7.42 6.38
C SER A 18 4.78 -8.08 7.24
N LEU A 19 3.67 -7.39 7.53
CA LEU A 19 2.55 -7.94 8.31
C LEU A 19 1.60 -8.79 7.46
N ILE A 20 1.70 -8.70 6.13
CA ILE A 20 0.83 -9.44 5.22
C ILE A 20 1.36 -10.84 5.03
N ASP A 21 0.45 -11.80 5.20
CA ASP A 21 0.67 -13.17 4.77
C ASP A 21 0.34 -13.30 3.27
N TYR A 22 1.38 -13.35 2.45
CA TYR A 22 1.26 -13.53 1.00
C TYR A 22 0.71 -14.91 0.59
N HIS A 23 0.58 -15.87 1.51
CA HIS A 23 0.14 -17.23 1.14
C HIS A 23 -1.37 -17.39 0.94
N ASN A 24 -2.22 -16.58 1.56
CA ASN A 24 -3.63 -16.94 1.74
C ASN A 24 -4.67 -15.86 1.42
N ILE A 25 -4.26 -14.66 1.02
CA ILE A 25 -5.17 -13.51 0.90
C ILE A 25 -5.12 -12.92 -0.51
N ASP A 26 -6.29 -12.68 -1.10
CA ASP A 26 -6.51 -11.96 -2.36
C ASP A 26 -5.81 -10.59 -2.35
N LEU A 27 -5.22 -10.17 -3.48
CA LEU A 27 -4.48 -8.90 -3.56
C LEU A 27 -5.33 -7.69 -3.16
N ASP A 28 -6.62 -7.67 -3.50
CA ASP A 28 -7.52 -6.57 -3.12
C ASP A 28 -7.76 -6.55 -1.60
N LYS A 29 -7.84 -7.72 -0.95
CA LYS A 29 -7.96 -7.80 0.52
C LYS A 29 -6.67 -7.41 1.25
N GLN A 30 -5.51 -7.80 0.71
CA GLN A 30 -4.22 -7.34 1.23
C GLN A 30 -4.14 -5.81 1.18
N TYR A 31 -4.59 -5.24 0.07
CA TYR A 31 -4.59 -3.81 -0.16
C TYR A 31 -5.49 -3.04 0.82
N GLU A 32 -6.72 -3.50 1.04
CA GLU A 32 -7.63 -2.93 2.04
C GLU A 32 -7.03 -2.98 3.46
N PHE A 33 -6.39 -4.10 3.82
CA PHE A 33 -5.74 -4.26 5.12
C PHE A 33 -4.58 -3.27 5.31
N MET A 34 -3.77 -3.05 4.27
CA MET A 34 -2.68 -2.07 4.30
C MET A 34 -3.17 -0.65 4.51
N GLN A 35 -4.21 -0.24 3.77
CA GLN A 35 -4.81 1.08 3.95
C GLN A 35 -5.32 1.28 5.38
N GLN A 36 -6.03 0.30 5.93
CA GLN A 36 -6.54 0.37 7.29
C GLN A 36 -5.41 0.50 8.32
N THR A 37 -4.32 -0.25 8.13
CA THR A 37 -3.17 -0.21 9.06
C THR A 37 -2.48 1.15 9.04
N ILE A 38 -2.30 1.77 7.87
CA ILE A 38 -1.73 3.12 7.73
C ILE A 38 -2.66 4.19 8.29
N LEU A 39 -3.97 4.06 8.06
CA LEU A 39 -4.96 4.99 8.59
C LEU A 39 -5.04 4.92 10.12
N ALA A 40 -4.92 3.72 10.69
CA ALA A 40 -4.89 3.49 12.13
C ALA A 40 -3.57 3.91 12.80
N ASP A 41 -2.50 4.12 12.03
CA ASP A 41 -1.23 4.57 12.58
C ASP A 41 -1.32 6.03 13.06
N GLU A 42 -1.30 6.23 14.38
CA GLU A 42 -1.35 7.56 15.00
C GLU A 42 -0.01 8.32 14.90
N SER A 43 1.07 7.65 14.49
CA SER A 43 2.39 8.27 14.35
C SER A 43 2.57 9.08 13.06
N LEU A 44 1.66 8.88 12.09
CA LEU A 44 1.64 9.56 10.80
C LEU A 44 0.70 10.78 10.84
N THR A 45 1.14 11.89 10.25
CA THR A 45 0.29 13.05 9.98
C THR A 45 -0.65 12.79 8.81
N ASN A 46 -1.71 13.61 8.65
CA ASN A 46 -2.66 13.44 7.55
C ASN A 46 -2.00 13.51 6.16
N ASP A 47 -1.00 14.38 5.99
CA ASP A 47 -0.24 14.49 4.74
C ASP A 47 0.61 13.24 4.48
N GLU A 48 1.29 12.72 5.52
CA GLU A 48 2.08 11.49 5.45
C GLU A 48 1.19 10.26 5.16
N LYS A 49 -0.01 10.18 5.74
CA LYS A 49 -1.00 9.12 5.43
C LYS A 49 -1.45 9.16 3.98
N SER A 50 -1.70 10.36 3.46
CA SER A 50 -2.09 10.54 2.06
C SER A 50 -0.98 10.07 1.11
N GLU A 51 0.27 10.41 1.39
CA GLU A 51 1.40 9.99 0.55
C GLU A 51 1.62 8.47 0.63
N ALA A 52 1.52 7.88 1.82
CA ALA A 52 1.61 6.44 2.00
C ALA A 52 0.54 5.65 1.24
N ILE A 53 -0.71 6.15 1.23
CA ILE A 53 -1.82 5.55 0.46
C ILE A 53 -1.58 5.69 -1.06
N LYS A 54 -0.96 6.79 -1.49
CA LYS A 54 -0.63 7.00 -2.90
C LYS A 54 0.44 6.00 -3.38
N GLU A 55 1.50 5.80 -2.61
CA GLU A 55 2.50 4.76 -2.90
C GLU A 55 1.86 3.37 -2.96
N LEU A 56 0.99 3.07 -1.99
CA LEU A 56 0.25 1.81 -1.95
C LEU A 56 -0.59 1.57 -3.22
N ASN A 57 -1.29 2.59 -3.72
CA ASN A 57 -2.06 2.48 -4.98
C ASN A 57 -1.15 2.10 -6.15
N GLU A 58 0.01 2.75 -6.28
CA GLU A 58 0.96 2.46 -7.36
C GLU A 58 1.48 1.02 -7.28
N TYR A 59 1.76 0.53 -6.07
CA TYR A 59 2.13 -0.87 -5.86
C TYR A 59 0.98 -1.83 -6.18
N HIS A 60 -0.26 -1.49 -5.83
CA HIS A 60 -1.43 -2.32 -6.12
C HIS A 60 -1.69 -2.48 -7.61
N ASP A 61 -1.63 -1.39 -8.37
CA ASP A 61 -1.72 -1.42 -9.83
C ASP A 61 -0.59 -2.25 -10.44
N SER A 62 0.64 -2.08 -9.93
CA SER A 62 1.79 -2.86 -10.38
C SER A 62 1.62 -4.36 -10.06
N ASN A 63 1.12 -4.71 -8.89
CA ASN A 63 0.83 -6.09 -8.49
C ASN A 63 -0.28 -6.70 -9.34
N LYS A 64 -1.34 -5.96 -9.66
CA LYS A 64 -2.40 -6.42 -10.58
C LYS A 64 -1.86 -6.76 -11.95
N ILE A 65 -0.89 -6.00 -12.45
CA ILE A 65 -0.18 -6.31 -13.70
C ILE A 65 0.69 -7.57 -13.54
N LEU A 66 1.48 -7.66 -12.46
CA LEU A 66 2.40 -8.78 -12.21
C LEU A 66 1.67 -10.13 -12.10
N TYR A 67 0.58 -10.16 -11.34
CA TYR A 67 -0.21 -11.37 -11.11
C TYR A 67 -1.27 -11.62 -12.20
N ASN A 68 -1.33 -10.78 -13.24
CA ASN A 68 -2.36 -10.82 -14.28
C ASN A 68 -3.81 -10.79 -13.72
N GLU A 69 -4.04 -10.24 -12.51
CA GLU A 69 -5.36 -10.12 -11.87
C GLU A 69 -6.19 -8.93 -12.40
N GLY A 70 -6.05 -8.62 -13.69
CA GLY A 70 -6.75 -7.52 -14.35
C GLY A 70 -7.42 -7.96 -15.65
N LYS A 71 -8.09 -7.02 -16.33
CA LYS A 71 -8.57 -7.26 -17.71
C LYS A 71 -7.37 -7.55 -18.60
N ARG A 72 -7.11 -8.85 -18.81
CA ARG A 72 -6.23 -9.39 -19.83
C ARG A 72 -6.44 -8.55 -21.10
N ARG A 73 -5.41 -7.85 -21.57
CA ARG A 73 -5.45 -7.30 -22.93
C ARG A 73 -5.47 -8.52 -23.85
N ILE A 74 -6.67 -8.93 -24.26
CA ILE A 74 -6.87 -9.92 -25.30
C ILE A 74 -6.50 -9.17 -26.58
N CYS A 75 -5.37 -9.54 -27.18
CA CYS A 75 -4.96 -9.06 -28.48
C CYS A 75 -5.91 -9.58 -29.56
#